data_AF-C2KM08-F1
#
_entry.id   AF-C2KM08-F1
#
_cell.length_a   1.000
_cell.length_b   1.000
_cell.length_c   1.000
_cell.angle_alpha   90.00
_cell.angle_beta   90.00
_cell.angle_gamma   90.00
#
_symmetry.space_group_name_H-M   'P 1'
#
loop_
_entity.id
_entity.type
_entity.pdbx_description
1 polymer ?
#
loop_
_entity_poly.entity_id
_entity_poly.type
_entity_poly.pdbx_seq_one_letter_code
_entity_poly.pdbx_strand_id
1 'polypeptide(L)' 'MEGGVVVEQGPPEEIFNAPKDKRTQQFLARLSGKNFGDPELVNS' A
#
# COMPACT_ATOMS: atom_id res chain seq x y z
N MET A 1 -6.18 1.14 -9.88
CA MET A 1 -6.68 0.64 -11.18
C MET A 1 -5.58 0.79 -12.21
N GLU A 2 -5.22 -0.29 -12.88
CA GLU A 2 -4.32 -0.31 -14.04
C GLU A 2 -5.06 -1.05 -15.17
N GLY A 3 -5.21 -0.41 -16.33
CA GLY A 3 -5.97 -0.99 -17.44
C GLY A 3 -7.45 -1.31 -17.13
N GLY A 4 -8.02 -0.72 -16.08
CA GLY A 4 -9.40 -1.00 -15.63
C GLY A 4 -9.54 -2.15 -14.63
N VAL A 5 -8.45 -2.74 -14.15
CA VAL A 5 -8.48 -3.85 -13.17
C VAL A 5 -8.20 -3.35 -11.74
N VAL A 6 -8.89 -3.93 -10.76
CA VAL A 6 -8.57 -3.74 -9.34
C VAL A 6 -7.28 -4.49 -9.02
N VAL A 7 -6.25 -3.75 -8.63
CA VAL A 7 -4.91 -4.29 -8.36
C VAL A 7 -4.76 -4.81 -6.94
N GLU A 8 -5.53 -4.29 -6.00
CA GLU A 8 -5.54 -4.74 -4.61
C GLU A 8 -6.89 -4.41 -3.96
N GLN A 9 -7.37 -5.30 -3.09
CA GLN A 9 -8.66 -5.17 -2.40
C GLN A 9 -8.64 -5.96 -1.08
N GLY A 10 -9.27 -5.40 -0.05
CA GLY A 10 -9.26 -5.93 1.31
C GLY A 10 -9.76 -4.90 2.33
N PRO A 11 -9.73 -5.22 3.63
CA PRO A 11 -10.07 -4.27 4.68
C PRO A 11 -9.20 -3.00 4.60
N PRO A 12 -9.74 -1.82 4.95
CA PRO A 12 -8.97 -0.58 4.95
C PRO A 12 -7.66 -0.68 5.75
N GLU A 13 -7.68 -1.36 6.89
CA GLU A 13 -6.51 -1.55 7.74
C GLU A 13 -5.37 -2.26 7.00
N GLU A 14 -5.67 -3.34 6.26
CA GLU A 14 -4.67 -4.02 5.44
C GLU A 14 -4.17 -3.13 4.31
N ILE A 15 -5.06 -2.42 3.62
CA ILE A 15 -4.69 -1.57 2.47
C ILE A 15 -3.84 -0.37 2.90
N PHE A 16 -4.18 0.31 4.00
CA PHE A 16 -3.52 1.56 4.40
C PHE A 16 -2.31 1.36 5.32
N ASN A 17 -2.23 0.24 6.03
CA ASN A 17 -1.12 -0.06 6.94
C ASN A 17 -0.14 -1.09 6.37
N ALA A 18 -0.63 -2.12 5.67
CA ALA A 18 0.20 -3.20 5.15
C ALA A 18 -0.14 -3.55 3.68
N PRO A 19 -0.14 -2.57 2.74
CA PRO A 19 -0.41 -2.83 1.33
C PRO A 19 0.61 -3.82 0.77
N LYS A 20 0.13 -4.82 0.03
CA LYS A 20 0.94 -5.91 -0.51
C LYS A 20 1.40 -5.64 -1.95
N ASP A 21 0.60 -4.90 -2.72
CA ASP A 21 0.95 -4.57 -4.10
C ASP A 21 1.92 -3.38 -4.18
N LYS A 22 2.96 -3.50 -5.01
CA LYS A 22 4.00 -2.47 -5.15
C LYS A 22 3.45 -1.14 -5.67
N ARG A 23 2.45 -1.18 -6.55
CA ARG A 23 1.83 0.04 -7.10
C ARG A 23 0.95 0.71 -6.05
N THR A 24 0.21 -0.07 -5.26
CA THR A 24 -0.54 0.45 -4.11
C THR A 24 0.40 1.12 -3.11
N GLN A 25 1.52 0.48 -2.76
CA GLN A 25 2.57 1.04 -1.90
C GLN A 25 3.10 2.37 -2.42
N GLN A 26 3.47 2.43 -3.71
CA GLN A 26 3.97 3.67 -4.34
C GLN A 26 2.94 4.80 -4.33
N PHE A 27 1.66 4.48 -4.54
CA PHE A 27 0.57 5.45 -4.49
C PHE A 27 0.39 6.00 -3.09
N LEU A 28 0.27 5.13 -2.08
CA LEU A 28 0.07 5.53 -0.69
C LEU A 28 1.28 6.27 -0.12
N ALA A 29 2.50 5.95 -0.57
CA ALA A 29 3.72 6.64 -0.15
C ALA A 29 3.69 8.14 -0.52
N ARG A 30 3.16 8.46 -1.70
CA ARG A 30 3.02 9.85 -2.18
C ARG A 30 2.01 10.67 -1.36
N LEU A 31 0.99 10.00 -0.81
CA LEU A 31 -0.08 10.66 -0.06
C LEU A 31 0.20 10.77 1.44
N SER A 32 0.81 9.73 2.01
CA SER A 32 1.02 9.63 3.46
C SER A 32 2.44 10.00 3.90
N GLY A 33 3.40 10.08 2.98
CA GLY A 33 4.82 10.24 3.30
C GLY A 33 5.47 8.99 3.91
N LYS A 34 4.72 7.88 4.06
CA LYS A 34 5.26 6.60 4.53
C LYS A 34 6.16 5.97 3.47
N ASN A 35 7.22 5.30 3.91
CA ASN A 35 8.06 4.47 3.06
C ASN A 35 7.78 2.99 3.34
N PHE A 36 7.02 2.33 2.45
CA PHE A 36 6.69 0.91 2.59
C PHE A 36 7.85 -0.04 2.29
N GLY A 37 9.02 0.49 1.90
CA GLY A 37 10.27 -0.26 1.81
C GLY A 37 11.06 -0.31 3.12
N ASP A 38 10.69 0.48 4.14
CA ASP A 38 11.38 0.48 5.43
C ASP A 38 10.85 -0.66 6.32
N PRO A 39 11.72 -1.59 6.76
CA PRO A 39 11.30 -2.80 7.46
C PRO A 39 10.71 -2.55 8.86
N GLU A 40 10.89 -1.37 9.46
CA GLU A 40 10.29 -1.02 10.75
C GLU A 40 8.76 -0.83 10.68
N LEU A 41 8.20 -0.51 9.51
CA LEU A 41 6.76 -0.25 9.36
C LEU A 41 5.91 -1.50 9.10
N VAL A 42 6.53 -2.66 8.90
CA VAL A 42 5.85 -3.90 8.49
C VAL A 42 5.46 -4.80 9.67
N ASN A 43 5.86 -4.44 10.91
CA ASN A 43 5.70 -5.27 12.11
C ASN A 43 5.05 -4.53 13.28
N SER A 44 3.89 -3.89 13.08
CA SER A 44 3.12 -3.27 14.18
C SER A 44 1.64 -3.59 14.09
#